data_AF-A0A9D2GLM3-F1
#
_entry.id   AF-A0A9D2GLM3-F1
#
_cell.length_a   1.000
_cell.length_b   1.000
_cell.length_c   1.000
_cell.angle_alpha   90.00
_cell.angle_beta   90.00
_cell.angle_gamma   90.00
#
_symmetry.space_group_name_H-M   'P 1'
#
loop_
_entity.id
_entity.type
_entity.pdbx_description
1 polymer ?
#
loop_
_entity_poly.entity_id
_entity_poly.type
_entity_poly.pdbx_seq_one_letter_code
_entity_poly.pdbx_strand_id
1 'polypeptide(L)'
;MIQQALNVRIRSAEIINVFIDVEPVNFNRGYYACDLTFFFLVKFDVFCSPHSKPVPVRGVCFFDKKAILYGSEGNVKIFSNEFSQEGADDHQVRPTNNLPKCVVQCVDPVPLAARVCEIRDCYENVRCMPSCVCNRLGGEVCTSLSNGDKTVYATIGLFSIIQLIRNVQMLIPVYDFCIPEKQCSCDEPTECACDIFKKIKFPTDDFFPPQPASDCGCSQPVAACDAEDEEEEI
;
A
#
# COMPACT_ATOMS: atom_id res chain seq x y z
N MET A 1 -22.47 -32.35 -9.86
CA MET A 1 -21.65 -32.77 -8.71
C MET A 1 -22.10 -32.11 -7.40
N ILE A 2 -22.15 -30.77 -7.30
CA ILE A 2 -22.61 -30.07 -6.08
C ILE A 2 -24.06 -30.43 -5.71
N GLN A 3 -24.92 -30.72 -6.68
CA GLN A 3 -26.31 -31.17 -6.46
C GLN A 3 -26.44 -32.46 -5.62
N GLN A 4 -25.42 -33.32 -5.64
CA GLN A 4 -25.36 -34.57 -4.87
C GLN A 4 -24.56 -34.41 -3.56
N ALA A 5 -24.10 -33.21 -3.23
CA ALA A 5 -23.33 -32.97 -2.01
C ALA A 5 -24.22 -33.15 -0.76
N LEU A 6 -23.69 -33.88 0.22
CA LEU A 6 -24.22 -34.02 1.57
C LEU A 6 -23.50 -33.10 2.56
N ASN A 7 -22.18 -32.99 2.41
CA ASN A 7 -21.34 -32.14 3.25
C ASN A 7 -20.21 -31.51 2.42
N VAL A 8 -19.71 -30.37 2.87
CA VAL A 8 -18.60 -29.65 2.27
C VAL A 8 -17.63 -29.18 3.35
N ARG A 9 -16.34 -29.34 3.10
CA ARG A 9 -15.28 -28.82 3.97
C ARG A 9 -14.40 -27.86 3.19
N ILE A 10 -14.26 -26.64 3.68
CA ILE A 10 -13.32 -25.68 3.11
C ILE A 10 -11.88 -26.08 3.45
N ARG A 11 -10.98 -26.01 2.49
CA ARG A 11 -9.54 -26.31 2.67
C ARG A 11 -8.70 -25.04 2.75
N SER A 12 -8.87 -24.15 1.79
CA SER A 12 -8.12 -22.89 1.70
C SER A 12 -8.91 -21.85 0.92
N ALA A 13 -8.55 -20.59 1.13
CA ALA A 13 -9.07 -19.45 0.38
C ALA A 13 -7.90 -18.51 0.07
N GLU A 14 -7.83 -18.04 -1.17
CA GLU A 14 -6.73 -17.23 -1.72
C GLU A 14 -7.32 -16.01 -2.43
N ILE A 15 -6.67 -14.83 -2.34
CA ILE A 15 -7.11 -13.64 -3.08
C ILE A 15 -6.56 -13.70 -4.51
N ILE A 16 -7.45 -13.67 -5.50
CA ILE A 16 -7.06 -13.68 -6.91
C ILE A 16 -6.71 -12.27 -7.36
N ASN A 17 -7.60 -11.34 -7.09
CA ASN A 17 -7.51 -9.95 -7.49
C ASN A 17 -8.41 -9.06 -6.62
N VAL A 18 -8.10 -7.77 -6.57
CA VAL A 18 -8.93 -6.74 -5.98
C VAL A 18 -9.09 -5.64 -7.01
N PHE A 19 -10.31 -5.39 -7.46
CA PHE A 19 -10.61 -4.22 -8.27
C PHE A 19 -10.90 -3.05 -7.34
N ILE A 20 -10.36 -1.89 -7.66
CA ILE A 20 -10.46 -0.70 -6.84
C ILE A 20 -10.91 0.43 -7.76
N ASP A 21 -12.01 1.07 -7.38
CA ASP A 21 -12.47 2.32 -7.99
C ASP A 21 -12.45 3.44 -6.95
N VAL A 22 -12.06 4.64 -7.37
CA VAL A 22 -11.88 5.78 -6.47
C VAL A 22 -12.60 6.99 -7.03
N GLU A 23 -13.62 7.44 -6.30
CA GLU A 23 -14.46 8.56 -6.70
C GLU A 23 -14.47 9.65 -5.62
N PRO A 24 -14.46 10.94 -5.99
CA PRO A 24 -14.62 12.02 -5.02
C PRO A 24 -16.04 12.04 -4.44
N VAL A 25 -16.16 12.26 -3.13
CA VAL A 25 -17.47 12.36 -2.47
C VAL A 25 -18.03 13.77 -2.64
N ASN A 26 -19.26 13.86 -3.15
CA ASN A 26 -19.97 15.14 -3.27
C ASN A 26 -20.12 15.80 -1.89
N PHE A 27 -19.93 17.12 -1.84
CA PHE A 27 -20.05 17.99 -0.65
C PHE A 27 -18.97 17.84 0.44
N ASN A 28 -18.19 16.76 0.47
CA ASN A 28 -17.10 16.57 1.44
C ASN A 28 -15.74 16.66 0.76
N ARG A 29 -15.19 17.89 0.69
CA ARG A 29 -13.90 18.13 0.04
C ARG A 29 -12.78 17.31 0.68
N GLY A 30 -11.95 16.72 -0.17
CA GLY A 30 -10.84 15.87 0.23
C GLY A 30 -11.22 14.46 0.67
N TYR A 31 -12.50 14.10 0.71
CA TYR A 31 -12.95 12.72 0.94
C TYR A 31 -13.23 12.00 -0.38
N TYR A 32 -12.84 10.73 -0.43
CA TYR A 32 -13.00 9.86 -1.58
C TYR A 32 -13.67 8.54 -1.16
N ALA A 33 -14.62 8.08 -1.96
CA ALA A 33 -15.19 6.75 -1.86
C ALA A 33 -14.27 5.79 -2.62
N CYS A 34 -13.77 4.79 -1.91
CA CYS A 34 -13.05 3.67 -2.47
C CYS A 34 -14.01 2.48 -2.53
N ASP A 35 -14.32 2.01 -3.73
CA ASP A 35 -15.11 0.82 -3.98
C ASP A 35 -14.18 -0.34 -4.31
N LEU A 36 -14.16 -1.35 -3.44
CA LEU A 36 -13.29 -2.50 -3.54
C LEU A 36 -14.10 -3.75 -3.83
N THR A 37 -13.80 -4.43 -4.93
CA THR A 37 -14.33 -5.76 -5.24
C THR A 37 -13.22 -6.79 -5.10
N PHE A 38 -13.27 -7.57 -4.02
CA PHE A 38 -12.35 -8.68 -3.77
C PHE A 38 -12.83 -9.92 -4.50
N PHE A 39 -11.94 -10.63 -5.18
CA PHE A 39 -12.19 -11.94 -5.78
C PHE A 39 -11.35 -13.01 -5.09
N PHE A 40 -12.01 -14.07 -4.63
CA PHE A 40 -11.37 -15.16 -3.90
C PHE A 40 -11.48 -16.47 -4.67
N LEU A 41 -10.39 -17.23 -4.68
CA LEU A 41 -10.38 -18.63 -5.06
C LEU A 41 -10.53 -19.47 -3.80
N VAL A 42 -11.58 -20.28 -3.73
CA VAL A 42 -11.83 -21.15 -2.58
C VAL A 42 -11.76 -22.61 -2.99
N LYS A 43 -11.00 -23.40 -2.23
CA LYS A 43 -10.82 -24.84 -2.43
C LYS A 43 -11.67 -25.59 -1.40
N PHE A 44 -12.49 -26.50 -1.85
CA PHE A 44 -13.42 -27.28 -1.03
C PHE A 44 -13.25 -28.78 -1.26
N ASP A 45 -13.61 -29.56 -0.25
CA ASP A 45 -13.89 -30.98 -0.36
C ASP A 45 -15.37 -31.24 -0.28
N VAL A 46 -15.90 -31.86 -1.33
CA VAL A 46 -17.31 -32.22 -1.42
C VAL A 46 -17.46 -33.70 -1.13
N PHE A 47 -18.36 -34.03 -0.20
CA PHE A 47 -18.73 -35.39 0.18
C PHE A 47 -20.12 -35.69 -0.36
N CYS A 48 -20.22 -36.62 -1.32
CA CYS A 48 -21.49 -36.96 -1.98
C CYS A 48 -22.20 -38.19 -1.36
N SER A 49 -21.47 -39.06 -0.66
CA SER A 49 -22.01 -40.26 -0.03
C SER A 49 -21.28 -40.58 1.29
N PRO A 50 -21.97 -41.15 2.30
CA PRO A 50 -21.30 -41.73 3.46
C PRO A 50 -20.30 -42.79 2.94
N HIS A 51 -19.01 -42.64 3.28
CA HIS A 51 -17.89 -43.50 2.85
C HIS A 51 -17.33 -43.30 1.42
N SER A 52 -17.72 -42.26 0.69
CA SER A 52 -17.02 -41.88 -0.55
C SER A 52 -15.77 -41.04 -0.30
N LYS A 53 -14.74 -41.19 -1.16
CA LYS A 53 -13.57 -40.30 -1.15
C LYS A 53 -14.02 -38.86 -1.43
N PRO A 54 -13.62 -37.87 -0.61
CA PRO A 54 -13.92 -36.48 -0.89
C PRO A 54 -13.32 -36.05 -2.22
N VAL A 55 -14.10 -35.29 -2.98
CA VAL A 55 -13.69 -34.79 -4.28
C VAL A 55 -13.36 -33.30 -4.16
N PRO A 56 -12.12 -32.89 -4.50
CA PRO A 56 -11.72 -31.50 -4.43
C PRO A 56 -12.40 -30.69 -5.53
N VAL A 57 -13.00 -29.57 -5.14
CA VAL A 57 -13.66 -28.62 -6.03
C VAL A 57 -13.10 -27.22 -5.77
N ARG A 58 -12.98 -26.43 -6.82
CA ARG A 58 -12.61 -25.01 -6.76
C ARG A 58 -13.84 -24.18 -7.06
N GLY A 59 -14.06 -23.14 -6.28
CA GLY A 59 -15.09 -22.14 -6.50
C GLY A 59 -14.52 -20.73 -6.43
N VAL A 60 -15.24 -19.77 -6.98
CA VAL A 60 -14.94 -18.35 -6.81
C VAL A 60 -16.06 -17.70 -6.03
N CYS A 61 -15.68 -16.80 -5.14
CA CYS A 61 -16.60 -15.86 -4.53
C CYS A 61 -16.03 -14.44 -4.65
N PHE A 62 -16.90 -13.47 -4.52
CA PHE A 62 -16.55 -12.05 -4.53
C PHE A 62 -17.14 -11.36 -3.30
N PHE A 63 -16.54 -10.24 -2.92
CA PHE A 63 -17.02 -9.41 -1.82
C PHE A 63 -16.77 -7.94 -2.13
N ASP A 64 -17.82 -7.15 -2.06
CA ASP A 64 -17.76 -5.71 -2.26
C ASP A 64 -17.65 -4.98 -0.92
N LYS A 65 -16.71 -4.06 -0.83
CA LYS A 65 -16.47 -3.19 0.33
C LYS A 65 -16.31 -1.75 -0.14
N LYS A 66 -17.23 -0.88 0.30
CA LYS A 66 -17.13 0.57 0.13
C LYS A 66 -16.52 1.18 1.39
N ALA A 67 -15.48 2.00 1.22
CA ALA A 67 -14.83 2.74 2.31
C ALA A 67 -14.68 4.21 1.92
N ILE A 68 -14.96 5.13 2.85
CA ILE A 68 -14.75 6.56 2.63
C ILE A 68 -13.51 6.98 3.40
N LEU A 69 -12.50 7.50 2.69
CA LEU A 69 -11.22 7.90 3.26
C LEU A 69 -10.91 9.34 2.89
N TYR A 70 -10.23 10.05 3.78
CA TYR A 70 -9.71 11.38 3.50
C TYR A 70 -8.39 11.26 2.73
N GLY A 71 -8.35 11.81 1.52
CA GLY A 71 -7.22 11.78 0.59
C GLY A 71 -6.62 13.15 0.31
N SER A 72 -6.93 14.14 1.16
CA SER A 72 -6.60 15.56 0.96
C SER A 72 -7.28 16.20 -0.25
N GLU A 73 -7.32 17.52 -0.26
CA GLU A 73 -7.83 18.28 -1.39
C GLU A 73 -6.78 18.36 -2.49
N GLY A 74 -7.18 18.20 -3.74
CA GLY A 74 -6.36 18.77 -4.79
C GLY A 74 -7.13 18.98 -6.08
N ASN A 75 -7.50 20.24 -6.21
CA ASN A 75 -8.12 20.83 -7.37
C ASN A 75 -7.04 21.33 -8.33
N VAL A 76 -6.03 20.49 -8.60
CA VAL A 76 -4.89 20.85 -9.45
C VAL A 76 -4.83 19.85 -10.60
N LYS A 77 -4.78 20.37 -11.83
CA LYS A 77 -4.54 19.57 -13.04
C LYS A 77 -3.04 19.39 -13.20
N ILE A 78 -2.60 18.14 -13.35
CA ILE A 78 -1.18 17.83 -13.57
C ILE A 78 -0.98 17.57 -15.05
N PHE A 79 0.05 18.22 -15.61
CA PHE A 79 0.51 17.98 -16.97
C PHE A 79 1.93 17.42 -16.88
N SER A 80 2.19 16.29 -17.52
CA SER A 80 3.52 15.70 -17.62
C SER A 80 4.02 15.74 -19.07
N ASN A 81 5.34 15.71 -19.24
CA ASN A 81 6.01 15.50 -20.52
C ASN A 81 6.22 13.99 -20.81
N GLU A 82 5.68 13.11 -19.97
CA GLU A 82 5.72 11.68 -20.17
C GLU A 82 4.64 11.27 -21.19
N PHE A 83 5.04 10.44 -22.16
CA PHE A 83 4.15 9.84 -23.15
C PHE A 83 3.85 8.40 -22.71
N SER A 84 2.58 8.04 -22.58
CA SER A 84 2.22 6.64 -22.28
C SER A 84 2.38 5.80 -23.55
N GLN A 85 3.17 4.73 -23.46
CA GLN A 85 3.43 3.82 -24.58
C GLN A 85 2.28 2.81 -24.82
N GLU A 86 1.21 2.85 -24.02
CA GLU A 86 0.09 1.91 -24.07
C GLU A 86 -1.17 2.52 -24.71
N GLY A 87 -1.02 3.01 -25.94
CA GLY A 87 -2.15 3.43 -26.77
C GLY A 87 -1.66 3.82 -28.15
N ALA A 88 -2.25 3.24 -29.20
CA ALA A 88 -2.03 3.69 -30.56
C ALA A 88 -2.69 5.06 -30.74
N ASP A 89 -1.98 6.13 -30.42
CA ASP A 89 -2.11 7.48 -31.01
C ASP A 89 -1.14 8.44 -30.30
N ASP A 90 -0.66 9.45 -31.03
CA ASP A 90 0.21 10.57 -30.64
C ASP A 90 -0.43 11.50 -29.58
N HIS A 91 -0.90 10.94 -28.47
CA HIS A 91 -1.53 11.67 -27.38
C HIS A 91 -0.56 11.79 -26.20
N GLN A 92 -0.03 13.01 -26.02
CA GLN A 92 0.48 13.44 -24.72
C GLN A 92 -0.54 13.06 -23.65
N VAL A 93 -0.09 12.43 -22.56
CA VAL A 93 -0.97 11.84 -21.53
C VAL A 93 -2.05 12.86 -21.15
N ARG A 94 -3.32 12.47 -21.34
CA ARG A 94 -4.48 13.32 -21.02
C ARG A 94 -4.31 13.86 -19.59
N PRO A 95 -4.73 15.12 -19.31
CA PRO A 95 -4.58 15.70 -17.98
C PRO A 95 -5.19 14.74 -16.95
N THR A 96 -4.34 14.11 -16.14
CA THR A 96 -4.80 13.18 -15.12
C THR A 96 -5.42 14.02 -14.02
N ASN A 97 -6.68 13.76 -13.71
CA ASN A 97 -7.25 14.22 -12.45
C ASN A 97 -6.33 13.72 -11.32
N ASN A 98 -5.90 14.62 -10.44
CA ASN A 98 -5.04 14.29 -9.31
C ASN A 98 -5.87 13.54 -8.25
N LEU A 99 -6.48 12.41 -8.61
CA LEU A 99 -7.14 11.53 -7.65
C LEU A 99 -6.04 10.87 -6.80
N PRO A 100 -6.25 10.75 -5.49
CA PRO A 100 -5.30 10.03 -4.67
C PRO A 100 -5.28 8.55 -5.06
N LYS A 101 -4.11 7.94 -4.93
CA LYS A 101 -3.90 6.52 -5.17
C LYS A 101 -4.44 5.71 -4.00
N CYS A 102 -5.42 4.84 -4.24
CA CYS A 102 -5.86 3.87 -3.25
C CYS A 102 -4.96 2.63 -3.31
N VAL A 103 -4.44 2.23 -2.15
CA VAL A 103 -3.60 1.04 -1.97
C VAL A 103 -4.27 0.12 -0.96
N VAL A 104 -4.41 -1.14 -1.34
CA VAL A 104 -5.04 -2.17 -0.51
C VAL A 104 -4.01 -3.23 -0.20
N GLN A 105 -3.72 -3.40 1.09
CA GLN A 105 -2.88 -4.47 1.59
C GLN A 105 -3.79 -5.52 2.22
N CYS A 106 -3.65 -6.77 1.79
CA CYS A 106 -4.44 -7.88 2.29
C CYS A 106 -3.59 -9.14 2.38
N VAL A 107 -3.99 -10.03 3.28
CA VAL A 107 -3.44 -11.37 3.42
C VAL A 107 -4.45 -12.39 2.93
N ASP A 108 -4.00 -13.61 2.63
CA ASP A 108 -4.91 -14.69 2.27
C ASP A 108 -5.95 -14.92 3.38
N PRO A 109 -7.24 -15.00 3.04
CA PRO A 109 -8.31 -15.05 4.01
C PRO A 109 -8.34 -16.39 4.75
N VAL A 110 -8.79 -16.35 6.00
CA VAL A 110 -8.86 -17.52 6.86
C VAL A 110 -10.17 -18.28 6.59
N PRO A 111 -10.14 -19.56 6.19
CA PRO A 111 -11.34 -20.38 6.07
C PRO A 111 -11.99 -20.61 7.44
N LEU A 112 -13.26 -20.25 7.62
CA LEU A 112 -13.96 -20.39 8.90
C LEU A 112 -15.02 -21.50 8.86
N ALA A 113 -15.90 -21.46 7.85
CA ALA A 113 -16.97 -22.45 7.71
C ALA A 113 -17.37 -22.62 6.25
N ALA A 114 -17.95 -23.78 5.91
CA ALA A 114 -18.64 -23.98 4.65
C ALA A 114 -19.87 -24.85 4.86
N ARG A 115 -20.94 -24.57 4.13
CA ARG A 115 -22.19 -25.32 4.16
C ARG A 115 -22.81 -25.41 2.77
N VAL A 116 -23.50 -26.51 2.51
CA VAL A 116 -24.31 -26.67 1.30
C VAL A 116 -25.70 -26.12 1.60
N CYS A 117 -26.20 -25.22 0.75
CA CYS A 117 -27.57 -24.70 0.85
C CYS A 117 -28.17 -24.57 -0.55
N GLU A 118 -29.48 -24.39 -0.61
CA GLU A 118 -30.19 -24.10 -1.87
C GLU A 118 -30.18 -22.61 -2.14
N ILE A 119 -30.06 -22.23 -3.42
CA ILE A 119 -30.26 -20.85 -3.85
C ILE A 119 -31.73 -20.51 -3.66
N ARG A 120 -31.97 -19.63 -2.70
CA ARG A 120 -33.29 -19.03 -2.43
C ARG A 120 -33.11 -17.53 -2.60
N ASP A 121 -33.94 -16.95 -3.46
CA ASP A 121 -33.92 -15.57 -3.90
C ASP A 121 -32.80 -15.17 -4.86
N CYS A 122 -33.18 -14.26 -5.76
CA CYS A 122 -32.48 -13.74 -6.93
C CYS A 122 -31.26 -12.87 -6.58
N TYR A 123 -30.54 -13.18 -5.49
CA TYR A 123 -29.33 -12.46 -5.13
C TYR A 123 -28.24 -12.78 -6.14
N GLU A 124 -27.97 -11.80 -7.02
CA GLU A 124 -26.78 -11.63 -7.86
C GLU A 124 -26.03 -12.92 -8.17
N ASN A 125 -26.70 -13.82 -8.90
CA ASN A 125 -25.98 -14.81 -9.69
C ASN A 125 -25.05 -14.00 -10.59
N VAL A 126 -23.75 -14.04 -10.33
CA VAL A 126 -22.79 -13.26 -11.08
C VAL A 126 -22.88 -13.69 -12.53
N ARG A 127 -23.55 -12.89 -13.35
CA ARG A 127 -23.69 -13.17 -14.79
C ARG A 127 -22.38 -12.87 -15.54
N CYS A 128 -21.46 -12.17 -14.90
CA CYS A 128 -20.27 -11.60 -15.52
C CYS A 128 -19.07 -11.70 -14.55
N MET A 129 -18.23 -12.72 -14.75
CA MET A 129 -16.92 -12.81 -14.11
C MET A 129 -15.86 -12.18 -15.03
N PRO A 130 -14.95 -11.34 -14.52
CA PRO A 130 -13.85 -10.79 -15.33
C PRO A 130 -13.00 -11.90 -15.95
N SER A 131 -12.58 -11.73 -17.20
CA SER A 131 -11.80 -12.72 -17.95
C SER A 131 -10.49 -13.11 -17.25
N CYS A 132 -9.84 -12.18 -16.56
CA CYS A 132 -8.63 -12.46 -15.77
C CYS A 132 -8.87 -13.44 -14.62
N VAL A 133 -10.06 -13.40 -13.99
CA VAL A 133 -10.47 -14.32 -12.93
C VAL A 133 -10.81 -15.69 -13.52
N CYS A 134 -11.52 -15.73 -14.65
CA CYS A 134 -11.83 -16.98 -15.35
C CYS A 134 -10.56 -17.72 -15.83
N ASN A 135 -9.58 -16.99 -16.36
CA ASN A 135 -8.31 -17.56 -16.81
C ASN A 135 -7.54 -18.25 -15.67
N ARG A 136 -7.59 -17.71 -14.44
CA ARG A 136 -6.96 -18.31 -13.26
C ARG A 136 -7.61 -19.63 -12.83
N LEU A 137 -8.89 -19.85 -13.16
CA LEU A 137 -9.61 -21.08 -12.85
C LEU A 137 -9.31 -22.21 -13.86
N GLY A 138 -8.82 -21.85 -15.05
CA GLY A 138 -8.53 -22.80 -16.12
C GLY A 138 -9.77 -23.32 -16.83
N GLY A 139 -10.86 -22.54 -16.88
CA GLY A 139 -12.10 -22.94 -17.55
C GLY A 139 -13.28 -21.99 -17.34
N GLU A 140 -14.42 -22.37 -17.89
CA GLU A 140 -15.69 -21.66 -17.77
C GLU A 140 -16.28 -21.84 -16.35
N VAL A 141 -16.62 -20.73 -15.71
CA VAL A 141 -17.29 -20.74 -14.40
C VAL A 141 -18.77 -21.00 -14.63
N CYS A 142 -19.37 -21.95 -13.91
CA CYS A 142 -20.82 -22.12 -13.92
C CYS A 142 -21.50 -20.90 -13.30
N THR A 143 -21.91 -19.95 -14.15
CA THR A 143 -22.64 -18.73 -13.76
C THR A 143 -24.16 -18.88 -13.92
N SER A 144 -24.62 -19.91 -14.65
CA SER A 144 -26.02 -20.23 -14.91
C SER A 144 -26.65 -21.03 -13.76
N LEU A 145 -26.73 -20.43 -12.57
CA LEU A 145 -27.39 -21.04 -11.41
C LEU A 145 -28.85 -20.57 -11.34
N SER A 146 -29.76 -21.51 -11.04
CA SER A 146 -31.19 -21.27 -10.93
C SER A 146 -31.66 -21.43 -9.49
N ASN A 147 -32.80 -20.82 -9.15
CA ASN A 147 -33.41 -21.00 -7.83
C ASN A 147 -33.69 -22.50 -7.58
N GLY A 148 -33.33 -22.98 -6.40
CA GLY A 148 -33.43 -24.40 -6.02
C GLY A 148 -32.16 -25.22 -6.30
N ASP A 149 -31.18 -24.69 -7.02
CA ASP A 149 -29.88 -25.35 -7.17
C ASP A 149 -29.12 -25.36 -5.84
N LYS A 150 -28.48 -26.49 -5.51
CA LYS A 150 -27.53 -26.53 -4.39
C LYS A 150 -26.26 -25.76 -4.73
N THR A 151 -25.88 -24.87 -3.82
CA THR A 151 -24.65 -24.09 -3.85
C THR A 151 -23.89 -24.22 -2.52
N VAL A 152 -22.63 -23.80 -2.52
CA VAL A 152 -21.77 -23.81 -1.34
C VAL A 152 -21.63 -22.39 -0.82
N TYR A 153 -22.06 -22.17 0.42
CA TYR A 153 -21.81 -20.93 1.15
C TYR A 153 -20.55 -21.11 2.00
N ALA A 154 -19.60 -20.20 1.83
CA ALA A 154 -18.36 -20.17 2.59
C ALA A 154 -18.32 -18.92 3.48
N THR A 155 -17.88 -19.10 4.72
CA THR A 155 -17.52 -18.01 5.62
C THR A 155 -16.00 -17.95 5.68
N ILE A 156 -15.45 -16.81 5.26
CA ILE A 156 -14.01 -16.54 5.24
C ILE A 156 -13.73 -15.27 6.05
N GLY A 157 -12.65 -15.27 6.83
CA GLY A 157 -12.17 -14.10 7.57
C GLY A 157 -11.18 -13.31 6.73
N LEU A 158 -11.52 -12.08 6.37
CA LEU A 158 -10.67 -11.19 5.58
C LEU A 158 -10.00 -10.14 6.47
N PHE A 159 -8.68 -10.01 6.35
CA PHE A 159 -7.92 -8.90 6.92
C PHE A 159 -7.38 -8.02 5.79
N SER A 160 -7.79 -6.75 5.78
CA SER A 160 -7.36 -5.77 4.78
C SER A 160 -7.16 -4.38 5.37
N ILE A 161 -6.10 -3.71 4.91
CA ILE A 161 -5.77 -2.31 5.21
C ILE A 161 -5.94 -1.51 3.92
N ILE A 162 -6.75 -0.46 3.98
CA ILE A 162 -7.05 0.41 2.83
C ILE A 162 -6.43 1.77 3.12
N GLN A 163 -5.55 2.23 2.23
CA GLN A 163 -4.82 3.47 2.38
C GLN A 163 -5.04 4.35 1.16
N LEU A 164 -5.18 5.65 1.40
CA LEU A 164 -5.33 6.64 0.34
C LEU A 164 -4.10 7.54 0.36
N ILE A 165 -3.34 7.54 -0.73
CA ILE A 165 -2.02 8.17 -0.82
C ILE A 165 -2.07 9.26 -1.88
N ARG A 166 -1.62 10.46 -1.54
CA ARG A 166 -1.54 11.58 -2.47
C ARG A 166 -0.17 12.23 -2.39
N ASN A 167 0.40 12.55 -3.54
CA ASN A 167 1.60 13.36 -3.57
C ASN A 167 1.23 14.82 -3.26
N VAL A 168 1.86 15.38 -2.24
CA VAL A 168 1.69 16.77 -1.81
C VAL A 168 3.04 17.47 -1.79
N GLN A 169 3.05 18.79 -2.04
CA GLN A 169 4.24 19.61 -1.88
C GLN A 169 4.31 20.04 -0.40
N MET A 170 5.36 19.63 0.30
CA MET A 170 5.60 20.07 1.68
C MET A 170 6.70 21.14 1.70
N LEU A 171 6.45 22.23 2.41
CA LEU A 171 7.48 23.22 2.74
C LEU A 171 8.14 22.76 4.05
N ILE A 172 9.44 22.46 3.99
CA ILE A 172 10.23 22.08 5.16
C ILE A 172 10.87 23.36 5.72
N PRO A 173 10.48 23.82 6.92
CA PRO A 173 11.15 24.95 7.55
C PRO A 173 12.55 24.53 7.99
N VAL A 174 13.57 25.21 7.48
CA VAL A 174 14.92 25.15 8.02
C VAL A 174 14.96 26.15 9.16
N TYR A 175 14.95 25.65 10.40
CA TYR A 175 15.30 26.49 11.53
C TYR A 175 16.82 26.53 11.61
N ASP A 176 17.39 27.72 11.56
CA ASP A 176 18.79 27.90 11.91
C ASP A 176 18.96 27.44 13.36
N PHE A 177 19.98 26.63 13.62
CA PHE A 177 20.34 26.27 14.97
C PHE A 177 20.66 27.56 15.73
N CYS A 178 19.74 28.00 16.60
CA CYS A 178 20.05 29.08 17.53
C CYS A 178 21.20 28.59 18.41
N ILE A 179 22.40 29.10 18.14
CA ILE A 179 23.53 28.96 19.05
C ILE A 179 23.09 29.59 20.38
N PRO A 180 22.99 28.83 21.47
CA PRO A 180 22.56 29.39 22.74
C PRO A 180 23.57 30.46 23.19
N GLU A 181 23.16 31.73 23.22
CA GLU A 181 24.00 32.86 23.67
C GLU A 181 24.22 32.89 25.20
N LYS A 182 23.86 31.83 25.93
CA LYS A 182 24.10 31.77 27.38
C LYS A 182 25.61 31.71 27.63
N GLN A 183 26.20 32.88 27.85
CA GLN A 183 27.56 33.01 28.37
C GLN A 183 27.65 32.23 29.69
N CYS A 184 28.62 31.32 29.79
CA CYS A 184 28.98 30.65 31.03
C CYS A 184 29.38 31.72 32.07
N SER A 185 28.54 32.02 33.06
CA SER A 185 28.98 32.76 34.24
C SER A 185 29.81 31.82 35.13
N CYS A 186 31.14 31.94 35.06
CA CYS A 186 32.07 31.17 35.88
C CYS A 186 32.21 31.78 37.31
N ASP A 187 31.10 32.09 37.98
CA ASP A 187 31.12 32.66 39.34
C ASP A 187 31.23 31.58 40.43
N GLU A 188 31.16 30.28 40.08
CA GLU A 188 31.40 29.17 41.01
C GLU A 188 32.63 28.32 40.63
N PRO A 189 33.46 27.90 41.62
CA PRO A 189 34.77 27.28 41.40
C PRO A 189 34.73 25.80 41.00
N THR A 190 33.56 25.21 40.79
CA THR A 190 33.42 23.80 40.38
C THR A 190 32.98 23.72 38.92
N GLU A 191 33.98 23.49 38.07
CA GLU A 191 33.91 23.07 36.66
C GLU A 191 33.02 23.93 35.75
N CYS A 192 33.59 25.02 35.22
CA CYS A 192 32.91 25.83 34.21
C CYS A 192 32.61 24.95 32.99
N ALA A 193 31.33 24.80 32.63
CA ALA A 193 30.86 23.90 31.56
C ALA A 193 31.63 24.12 30.25
N CYS A 194 32.01 25.36 29.97
CA CYS A 194 32.85 25.76 28.84
C CYS A 194 34.22 25.03 28.78
N ASP A 195 34.87 24.74 29.91
CA ASP A 195 36.13 23.99 29.97
C ASP A 195 35.94 22.49 29.83
N ILE A 196 34.80 21.97 30.27
CA ILE A 196 34.39 20.57 30.04
C ILE A 196 34.15 20.35 28.55
N PHE A 197 33.36 21.22 27.90
CA PHE A 197 33.08 21.11 26.47
C PHE A 197 34.32 21.33 25.58
N LYS A 198 35.28 22.16 25.98
CA LYS A 198 36.58 22.26 25.28
C LYS A 198 37.41 20.98 25.32
N LYS A 199 37.27 20.16 26.37
CA LYS A 199 37.96 18.87 26.49
C LYS A 199 37.28 17.74 25.72
N ILE A 200 35.99 17.89 25.40
CA ILE A 200 35.25 16.90 24.63
C ILE A 200 35.44 17.24 23.15
N LYS A 201 36.19 16.41 22.42
CA LYS A 201 36.25 16.52 20.96
C LYS A 201 34.88 16.20 20.39
N PHE A 202 34.25 17.18 19.74
CA PHE A 202 32.98 16.97 19.06
C PHE A 202 33.17 15.86 18.00
N PRO A 203 32.31 14.83 17.97
CA PRO A 203 32.44 13.70 17.06
C PRO A 203 31.92 14.10 15.68
N THR A 204 32.68 14.99 15.03
CA THR A 204 32.37 15.53 13.71
C THR A 204 32.18 14.41 12.70
N ASP A 205 33.02 13.37 12.78
CA ASP A 205 33.04 12.23 11.85
C ASP A 205 31.77 11.36 11.91
N ASP A 206 31.01 11.38 13.01
CA ASP A 206 29.74 10.64 13.15
C ASP A 206 28.54 11.40 12.54
N PHE A 207 28.70 12.71 12.29
CA PHE A 207 27.67 13.57 11.69
C PHE A 207 27.83 13.71 10.17
N PHE A 208 28.98 13.33 9.61
CA PHE A 208 29.18 13.32 8.18
C PHE A 208 28.99 11.89 7.63
N PRO A 209 28.29 11.72 6.49
CA PRO A 209 28.15 10.41 5.85
C PRO A 209 29.53 9.77 5.65
N PRO A 210 29.70 8.46 5.94
CA PRO A 210 30.99 7.81 5.86
C PRO A 210 31.55 7.99 4.44
N GLN A 211 32.71 8.63 4.35
CA GLN A 211 33.39 8.78 3.07
C GLN A 211 33.77 7.38 2.58
N PRO A 212 33.47 7.02 1.32
CA PRO A 212 33.88 5.74 0.78
C PRO A 212 35.41 5.69 0.80
N ALA A 213 35.97 4.67 1.46
CA ALA A 213 37.41 4.43 1.48
C ALA A 213 37.94 4.37 0.04
N SER A 214 38.64 5.42 -0.37
CA SER A 214 39.31 5.51 -1.66
C SER A 214 40.59 4.70 -1.62
N ASP A 215 40.45 3.39 -1.84
CA ASP A 215 41.57 2.58 -2.30
C ASP A 215 41.80 2.87 -3.79
N CYS A 216 42.43 4.02 -4.07
CA CYS A 216 43.08 4.24 -5.36
C CYS A 216 44.15 5.33 -5.18
N GLY A 217 45.41 4.91 -5.21
CA GLY A 217 46.56 5.78 -5.11
C GLY A 217 46.68 6.70 -6.32
N CYS A 218 46.50 8.00 -6.09
CA CYS A 218 47.13 9.04 -6.88
C CYS A 218 47.60 10.14 -5.93
N SER A 219 48.88 10.45 -6.08
CA SER A 219 49.71 11.26 -5.21
C SER A 219 49.51 12.77 -5.40
N GLN A 220 49.54 13.47 -4.25
CA GLN A 220 49.98 14.85 -3.98
C GLN A 220 48.94 15.97 -3.76
N PRO A 221 49.30 16.95 -2.89
CA PRO A 221 48.38 17.61 -1.97
C PRO A 221 47.95 18.99 -2.47
N VAL A 222 46.75 19.44 -2.06
CA VAL A 222 46.37 20.85 -2.18
C VAL A 222 46.48 21.48 -0.80
N ALA A 223 47.37 22.46 -0.72
CA ALA A 223 47.75 23.18 0.46
C ALA A 223 46.60 23.99 1.07
N ALA A 224 46.71 24.16 2.39
CA ALA A 224 45.91 25.04 3.23
C ALA A 224 45.87 26.47 2.68
N CYS A 225 44.69 27.09 2.75
CA CYS A 225 44.57 28.53 2.79
C CYS A 225 44.50 28.95 4.27
N ASP A 226 45.67 29.23 4.83
CA ASP A 226 45.82 30.15 5.95
C ASP A 226 45.37 31.54 5.49
N ALA A 227 44.42 32.14 6.20
CA ALA A 227 44.15 33.57 6.14
C ALA A 227 44.43 34.10 7.54
N GLU A 228 45.65 34.61 7.72
CA GLU A 228 46.07 35.36 8.90
C GLU A 228 45.43 36.76 8.87
N ASP A 229 44.96 37.18 10.04
CA ASP A 229 44.56 38.55 10.36
C ASP A 229 45.78 39.49 10.34
N GLU A 230 45.67 40.66 9.71
CA GLU A 230 46.44 41.84 10.08
C GLU A 230 45.48 43.02 10.31
N GLU A 231 45.51 43.56 11.52
CA GLU A 231 44.90 44.82 11.94
C GLU A 231 45.67 46.01 11.33
N GLU A 232 44.95 47.06 10.91
CA GLU A 232 45.45 48.44 11.05
C GLU A 232 44.26 49.42 11.10
N GLU A 233 44.00 49.97 12.29
CA GLU A 233 43.31 51.26 12.46
C GLU A 233 44.30 52.40 12.14
N ILE A 234 43.94 53.27 11.20
CA ILE A 234 43.75 54.74 11.29
C ILE A 234 43.36 55.27 9.92
#